data_AF-A0A935F6W2-F1
#
_entry.id   AF-A0A935F6W2-F1
#
_cell.length_a   1.000
_cell.length_b   1.000
_cell.length_c   1.000
_cell.angle_alpha   90.00
_cell.angle_beta   90.00
_cell.angle_gamma   90.00
#
_symmetry.space_group_name_H-M   'P 1'
#
loop_
_entity.id
_entity.type
_entity.pdbx_description
1 polymer ?
#
loop_
_entity_poly.entity_id
_entity_poly.type
_entity_poly.pdbx_seq_one_letter_code
_entity_poly.pdbx_strand_id
1 'polypeptide(L)'
;MATPEVADLFRRYGIEPNRRSRGQLDLWLRSQVRRFRLVRDELVAASPMAWPKRLAAWRRGFTANSSFVYRLDVNDPREYVSDWDYYLSGYRFNGFFNPIVGNKLVLSQILAGCGLPHPRVFGVVRKGRPIAIGPGAPGDPGDGGSSLLESWAADGRPLVLRPHWSGAGEGVFFLQRGDRGWQVNRRPAADEDVRRLVAALDRYVVTAFVDQAGYAATIYPDTANTLRVLTLCDADGCFVAAVAHRFGSRRSGSIDNWHRGHGGLNAPIDRARGALGRAVTLRDDGRLIEHERHPDTGQAIEGVAIPGLERALAGLLDAARCLPEAPLIGWDMLMTDDGYSILEANSPPGITVWQVHAPLLRDPRVARFFAAPPS
;
A
#
# COMPACT_ATOMS: atom_id res chain seq x y z
N MET A 1 2.57 -4.62 -34.04
CA MET A 1 3.09 -3.74 -35.12
C MET A 1 1.89 -3.00 -35.70
N ALA A 2 2.03 -1.73 -36.08
CA ALA A 2 0.94 -0.99 -36.71
C ALA A 2 0.51 -1.68 -38.02
N THR A 3 -0.78 -1.74 -38.32
CA THR A 3 -1.26 -2.25 -39.61
C THR A 3 -0.73 -1.36 -40.75
N PRO A 4 -0.62 -1.89 -41.98
CA PRO A 4 -0.14 -1.12 -43.13
C PRO A 4 -0.89 0.21 -43.34
N GLU A 5 -2.20 0.24 -43.05
CA GLU A 5 -3.04 1.45 -43.08
C GLU A 5 -2.63 2.48 -42.03
N VAL A 6 -2.32 2.06 -40.80
CA VAL A 6 -1.89 2.98 -39.73
C VAL A 6 -0.48 3.50 -40.01
N ALA A 7 0.40 2.68 -40.60
CA ALA A 7 1.72 3.13 -41.02
C ALA A 7 1.65 4.19 -42.14
N ASP A 8 0.68 4.07 -43.05
CA ASP A 8 0.42 5.09 -44.08
C ASP A 8 -0.15 6.38 -43.48
N LEU A 9 -1.05 6.26 -42.51
CA LEU A 9 -1.60 7.39 -41.76
C LEU A 9 -0.49 8.18 -41.04
N PHE A 10 0.41 7.48 -40.34
CA PHE A 10 1.54 8.10 -39.64
C PHE A 10 2.46 8.83 -40.63
N ARG A 11 2.77 8.22 -41.79
CA ARG A 11 3.53 8.88 -42.85
C ARG A 11 2.82 10.11 -43.42
N ARG A 12 1.51 10.03 -43.66
CA ARG A 12 0.69 11.14 -44.18
C ARG A 12 0.75 12.38 -43.28
N TYR A 13 0.81 12.18 -41.97
CA TYR A 13 0.91 13.26 -40.99
C TYR A 13 2.35 13.55 -40.53
N GLY A 14 3.37 12.95 -41.14
CA GLY A 14 4.77 13.16 -40.77
C GLY A 14 5.14 12.66 -39.37
N ILE A 15 4.37 11.72 -38.81
CA ILE A 15 4.56 11.18 -37.47
C ILE A 15 5.47 9.96 -37.56
N GLU A 16 6.63 10.01 -36.90
CA GLU A 16 7.47 8.83 -36.76
C GLU A 16 6.80 7.81 -35.83
N PRO A 17 6.58 6.56 -36.26
CA PRO A 17 5.99 5.55 -35.40
C PRO A 17 6.96 5.22 -34.26
N ASN A 18 6.46 5.20 -33.01
CA ASN A 18 7.25 4.80 -31.87
C ASN A 18 7.61 3.30 -31.97
N ARG A 19 8.85 3.02 -32.37
CA ARG A 19 9.38 1.65 -32.56
C ARG A 19 10.00 1.03 -31.31
N ARG A 20 10.02 1.74 -30.17
CA ARG A 20 10.54 1.15 -28.93
C ARG A 20 9.72 -0.10 -28.63
N SER A 21 10.41 -1.20 -28.32
CA SER A 21 9.72 -2.43 -27.91
C SER A 21 8.77 -2.06 -26.76
N ARG A 22 7.57 -2.64 -26.72
CA ARG A 22 6.63 -2.46 -25.60
C ARG A 22 7.19 -2.94 -24.25
N GLY A 23 8.50 -3.24 -24.18
CA GLY A 23 9.21 -3.80 -23.04
C GLY A 23 8.64 -5.14 -22.57
N GLN A 24 7.84 -5.83 -23.39
CA GLN A 24 7.19 -7.08 -23.04
C GLN A 24 8.19 -8.17 -22.62
N LEU A 25 9.35 -8.23 -23.27
CA LEU A 25 10.43 -9.15 -22.85
C LEU A 25 11.00 -8.77 -21.48
N ASP A 26 11.22 -7.49 -21.19
CA ASP A 26 11.72 -7.03 -19.88
C ASP A 26 10.68 -7.28 -18.78
N LEU A 27 9.40 -6.95 -19.02
CA LEU A 27 8.30 -7.23 -18.08
C LEU A 27 8.14 -8.73 -17.84
N TRP A 28 8.27 -9.55 -18.89
CA TRP A 28 8.25 -11.00 -18.77
C TRP A 28 9.44 -11.52 -17.95
N LEU A 29 10.67 -11.06 -18.23
CA LEU A 29 11.87 -11.42 -17.49
C LEU A 29 11.74 -11.05 -16.00
N ARG A 30 11.27 -9.83 -15.69
CA ARG A 30 11.00 -9.38 -14.31
C ARG A 30 9.96 -10.25 -13.60
N SER A 31 8.94 -10.69 -14.34
CA SER A 31 7.93 -11.62 -13.84
C SER A 31 8.52 -13.00 -13.53
N GLN A 32 9.40 -13.52 -14.39
CA GLN A 32 10.12 -14.77 -14.13
C GLN A 32 11.03 -14.67 -12.90
N VAL A 33 11.77 -13.56 -12.74
CA VAL A 33 12.61 -13.33 -11.55
C VAL A 33 11.78 -13.38 -10.26
N ARG A 34 10.60 -12.77 -10.24
CA ARG A 34 9.66 -12.87 -9.09
C ARG A 34 9.21 -14.30 -8.86
N ARG A 35 8.91 -15.04 -9.93
CA ARG A 35 8.54 -16.46 -9.86
C ARG A 35 9.64 -17.31 -9.22
N PHE A 36 10.90 -17.12 -9.66
CA PHE A 36 12.05 -17.82 -9.09
C PHE A 36 12.25 -17.49 -7.60
N ARG A 37 12.10 -16.22 -7.20
CA ARG A 37 12.15 -15.85 -5.78
C ARG A 37 11.08 -16.56 -4.97
N LEU A 38 9.84 -16.63 -5.46
CA LEU A 38 8.77 -17.35 -4.77
C LEU A 38 9.10 -18.83 -4.56
N VAL A 39 9.62 -19.50 -5.60
CA VAL A 39 10.06 -20.91 -5.50
C VAL A 39 11.15 -21.07 -4.46
N ARG A 40 12.17 -20.22 -4.50
CA ARG A 40 13.26 -20.25 -3.53
C ARG A 40 12.74 -20.02 -2.11
N ASP A 41 11.92 -19.01 -1.91
CA ASP A 41 11.39 -18.65 -0.60
C ASP A 41 10.51 -19.78 -0.05
N GLU A 42 9.72 -20.46 -0.89
CA GLU A 42 8.97 -21.66 -0.51
C GLU A 42 9.91 -22.83 -0.14
N LEU A 43 10.97 -23.09 -0.93
CA LEU A 43 11.91 -24.18 -0.62
C LEU A 43 12.64 -23.98 0.72
N VAL A 44 12.93 -22.73 1.08
CA VAL A 44 13.65 -22.37 2.31
C VAL A 44 12.70 -22.12 3.49
N ALA A 45 11.42 -21.85 3.24
CA ALA A 45 10.44 -21.59 4.29
C ALA A 45 10.24 -22.82 5.19
N ALA A 46 10.46 -22.62 6.50
CA ALA A 46 9.98 -23.54 7.51
C ALA A 46 8.45 -23.56 7.47
N SER A 47 7.90 -24.69 7.03
CA SER A 47 6.44 -24.90 6.95
C SER A 47 6.07 -26.14 7.74
N PRO A 48 5.05 -26.08 8.62
CA PRO A 48 4.53 -27.26 9.31
C PRO A 48 3.77 -28.21 8.36
N MET A 49 3.60 -27.84 7.08
CA MET A 49 2.90 -28.65 6.08
C MET A 49 3.77 -29.80 5.57
N ALA A 50 3.24 -31.02 5.57
CA ALA A 50 3.88 -32.17 4.95
C ALA A 50 4.12 -31.97 3.44
N TRP A 51 5.27 -32.45 2.94
CA TRP A 51 5.71 -32.29 1.54
C TRP A 51 4.66 -32.64 0.47
N PRO A 52 3.90 -33.75 0.57
CA PRO A 52 2.87 -34.07 -0.43
C PRO A 52 1.77 -33.01 -0.54
N LYS A 53 1.36 -32.42 0.59
CA LYS A 53 0.36 -31.35 0.62
C LYS A 53 0.90 -30.06 0.02
N ARG A 54 2.19 -29.76 0.22
CA ARG A 54 2.88 -28.61 -0.39
C ARG A 54 2.91 -28.75 -1.92
N LEU A 55 3.29 -29.92 -2.43
CA LEU A 55 3.27 -30.23 -3.86
C LEU A 55 1.86 -30.10 -4.46
N ALA A 56 0.83 -30.57 -3.75
CA ALA A 56 -0.55 -30.43 -4.19
C ALA A 56 -1.02 -28.97 -4.26
N ALA A 57 -0.71 -28.16 -3.24
CA ALA A 57 -1.00 -26.72 -3.24
C ALA A 57 -0.28 -26.01 -4.40
N TRP A 58 0.99 -26.36 -4.62
CA TRP A 58 1.82 -25.76 -5.65
C TRP A 58 1.32 -26.06 -7.07
N ARG A 59 0.84 -27.30 -7.32
CA ARG A 59 0.17 -27.69 -8.57
C ARG A 59 -1.10 -26.88 -8.84
N ARG A 60 -1.76 -26.38 -7.79
CA ARG A 60 -2.95 -25.51 -7.88
C ARG A 60 -2.60 -24.02 -7.88
N GLY A 61 -1.32 -23.70 -7.77
CA GLY A 61 -0.78 -22.35 -7.84
C GLY A 61 -0.67 -21.58 -6.53
N PHE A 62 -0.67 -22.30 -5.41
CA PHE A 62 -0.57 -21.71 -4.08
C PHE A 62 0.70 -22.17 -3.36
N THR A 63 1.29 -21.25 -2.61
CA THR A 63 2.32 -21.49 -1.61
C THR A 63 1.74 -22.24 -0.40
N ALA A 64 2.60 -22.83 0.43
CA ALA A 64 2.14 -23.47 1.65
C ALA A 64 1.48 -22.45 2.60
N ASN A 65 1.98 -21.21 2.63
CA ASN A 65 1.38 -20.13 3.42
C ASN A 65 -0.04 -19.82 2.97
N SER A 66 -0.24 -19.49 1.69
CA SER A 66 -1.57 -19.17 1.17
C SER A 66 -2.55 -20.33 1.32
N SER A 67 -2.07 -21.57 1.17
CA SER A 67 -2.88 -22.77 1.39
C SER A 67 -3.44 -22.85 2.82
N PHE A 68 -2.64 -22.53 3.85
CA PHE A 68 -3.11 -22.45 5.23
C PHE A 68 -4.04 -21.26 5.48
N VAL A 69 -3.63 -20.07 5.04
CA VAL A 69 -4.37 -18.82 5.29
C VAL A 69 -5.74 -18.86 4.63
N TYR A 70 -5.84 -19.40 3.41
CA TYR A 70 -7.10 -19.54 2.67
C TYR A 70 -7.83 -20.84 2.99
N ARG A 71 -7.27 -21.69 3.87
CA ARG A 71 -7.83 -23.01 4.23
C ARG A 71 -8.27 -23.83 3.01
N LEU A 72 -7.35 -24.02 2.06
CA LEU A 72 -7.61 -24.70 0.79
C LEU A 72 -7.84 -26.23 0.93
N ASP A 73 -7.80 -26.75 2.15
CA ASP A 73 -8.27 -28.07 2.52
C ASP A 73 -9.80 -28.15 2.59
N VAL A 74 -10.48 -27.03 2.84
CA VAL A 74 -11.95 -26.92 2.87
C VAL A 74 -12.54 -26.00 1.81
N ASN A 75 -11.81 -24.96 1.40
CA ASN A 75 -12.28 -23.98 0.42
C ASN A 75 -11.85 -24.37 -1.00
N ASP A 76 -12.68 -24.04 -2.00
CA ASP A 76 -12.36 -24.31 -3.41
C ASP A 76 -11.25 -23.36 -3.90
N PRO A 77 -10.05 -23.88 -4.27
CA PRO A 77 -8.94 -23.04 -4.71
C PRO A 77 -9.23 -22.23 -5.98
N ARG A 78 -10.23 -22.63 -6.80
CA ARG A 78 -10.60 -21.92 -8.04
C ARG A 78 -11.32 -20.61 -7.79
N GLU A 79 -11.81 -20.37 -6.58
CA GLU A 79 -12.43 -19.11 -6.18
C GLU A 79 -11.40 -18.05 -5.74
N TYR A 80 -10.13 -18.44 -5.63
CA TYR A 80 -9.04 -17.57 -5.18
C TYR A 80 -8.10 -17.22 -6.33
N VAL A 81 -7.64 -15.96 -6.36
CA VAL A 81 -6.49 -15.58 -7.16
C VAL A 81 -5.29 -16.36 -6.63
N SER A 82 -4.70 -17.18 -7.49
CA SER A 82 -3.53 -17.99 -7.13
C SER A 82 -2.31 -17.12 -6.87
N ASP A 83 -1.36 -17.62 -6.07
CA ASP A 83 -0.11 -16.88 -5.85
C ASP A 83 0.62 -16.69 -7.19
N TRP A 84 0.60 -17.68 -8.08
CA TRP A 84 1.18 -17.53 -9.42
C TRP A 84 0.56 -16.41 -10.22
N ASP A 85 -0.77 -16.39 -10.33
CA ASP A 85 -1.46 -15.36 -11.08
C ASP A 85 -1.18 -13.98 -10.49
N TYR A 86 -1.15 -13.87 -9.16
CA TYR A 86 -0.81 -12.64 -8.46
C TYR A 86 0.65 -12.19 -8.65
N TYR A 87 1.63 -13.09 -8.58
CA TYR A 87 3.04 -12.71 -8.75
C TYR A 87 3.35 -12.27 -10.19
N LEU A 88 2.59 -12.78 -11.16
CA LEU A 88 2.64 -12.36 -12.55
C LEU A 88 1.78 -11.10 -12.81
N SER A 89 0.75 -10.84 -12.01
CA SER A 89 -0.25 -9.79 -12.24
C SER A 89 0.32 -8.37 -12.22
N GLY A 90 1.22 -8.05 -11.28
CA GLY A 90 1.74 -6.68 -11.13
C GLY A 90 2.37 -6.15 -12.43
N TYR A 91 3.34 -6.87 -12.98
CA TYR A 91 3.98 -6.49 -14.25
C TYR A 91 3.12 -6.76 -15.48
N ARG A 92 2.16 -7.69 -15.39
CA ARG A 92 1.18 -7.95 -16.44
C ARG A 92 0.19 -6.81 -16.61
N PHE A 93 -0.31 -6.23 -15.53
CA PHE A 93 -1.36 -5.22 -15.57
C PHE A 93 -0.81 -3.79 -15.52
N ASN A 94 0.08 -3.50 -14.58
CA ASN A 94 0.60 -2.13 -14.40
C ASN A 94 1.93 -1.90 -15.13
N GLY A 95 2.51 -2.93 -15.75
CA GLY A 95 3.71 -2.80 -16.59
C GLY A 95 4.85 -2.00 -15.94
N PHE A 96 5.35 -1.01 -16.67
CA PHE A 96 6.40 -0.09 -16.20
C PHE A 96 5.91 0.97 -15.22
N PHE A 97 4.60 1.06 -14.98
CA PHE A 97 4.01 1.99 -14.04
C PHE A 97 4.04 1.49 -12.60
N ASN A 98 4.27 0.18 -12.38
CA ASN A 98 4.51 -0.41 -11.06
C ASN A 98 5.42 0.42 -10.12
N PRO A 99 6.67 0.76 -10.51
CA PRO A 99 7.54 1.58 -9.69
C PRO A 99 6.94 2.98 -9.41
N ILE A 100 6.23 3.56 -10.37
CA ILE A 100 5.65 4.90 -10.23
C ILE A 100 4.56 4.90 -9.15
N VAL A 101 3.69 3.90 -9.14
CA VAL A 101 2.63 3.73 -8.13
C VAL A 101 3.19 3.68 -6.71
N GLY A 102 4.28 2.93 -6.50
CA GLY A 102 4.89 2.76 -5.18
C GLY A 102 5.72 3.96 -4.71
N ASN A 103 6.01 4.93 -5.58
CA ASN A 103 6.81 6.10 -5.22
C ASN A 103 5.94 7.15 -4.53
N LYS A 104 6.08 7.25 -3.21
CA LYS A 104 5.29 8.14 -2.33
C LYS A 104 5.34 9.62 -2.76
N LEU A 105 6.49 10.10 -3.27
CA LEU A 105 6.59 11.49 -3.73
C LEU A 105 5.79 11.70 -5.01
N VAL A 106 6.02 10.84 -6.02
CA VAL A 106 5.34 10.96 -7.32
C VAL A 106 3.83 10.79 -7.16
N LEU A 107 3.40 9.80 -6.38
CA LEU A 107 2.00 9.59 -6.04
C LEU A 107 1.39 10.86 -5.43
N SER A 108 2.04 11.46 -4.45
CA SER A 108 1.53 12.68 -3.79
C SER A 108 1.37 13.84 -4.77
N GLN A 109 2.30 14.01 -5.73
CA GLN A 109 2.17 15.05 -6.76
C GLN A 109 0.99 14.79 -7.70
N ILE A 110 0.73 13.54 -8.08
CA ILE A 110 -0.44 13.18 -8.90
C ILE A 110 -1.74 13.44 -8.14
N LEU A 111 -1.82 13.00 -6.87
CA LEU A 111 -2.99 13.23 -6.01
C LEU A 111 -3.25 14.72 -5.81
N ALA A 112 -2.20 15.52 -5.61
CA ALA A 112 -2.31 16.98 -5.53
C ALA A 112 -2.87 17.58 -6.82
N GLY A 113 -2.37 17.17 -7.98
CA GLY A 113 -2.87 17.62 -9.30
C GLY A 113 -4.34 17.25 -9.55
N CYS A 114 -4.82 16.15 -8.96
CA CYS A 114 -6.21 15.74 -9.00
C CYS A 114 -7.08 16.32 -7.87
N GLY A 115 -6.52 17.13 -6.96
CA GLY A 115 -7.26 17.69 -5.82
C GLY A 115 -7.71 16.66 -4.79
N LEU A 116 -7.01 15.52 -4.68
CA LEU A 116 -7.39 14.41 -3.81
C LEU A 116 -6.74 14.52 -2.43
N PRO A 117 -7.45 14.20 -1.33
CA PRO A 117 -6.90 14.25 0.02
C PRO A 117 -5.71 13.30 0.21
N HIS A 118 -4.57 13.86 0.63
CA HIS A 118 -3.35 13.14 0.96
C HIS A 118 -2.51 14.00 1.92
N PRO A 119 -1.50 13.43 2.62
CA PRO A 119 -0.65 14.21 3.52
C PRO A 119 0.12 15.29 2.74
N ARG A 120 0.05 16.55 3.19
CA ARG A 120 0.80 17.65 2.61
C ARG A 120 2.29 17.31 2.57
N VAL A 121 2.90 17.38 1.39
CA VAL A 121 4.34 17.20 1.20
C VAL A 121 5.04 18.53 1.45
N PHE A 122 5.99 18.57 2.38
CA PHE A 122 6.83 19.73 2.60
C PHE A 122 8.07 19.74 1.70
N GLY A 123 8.63 18.55 1.48
CA GLY A 123 9.86 18.40 0.71
C GLY A 123 10.47 17.01 0.87
N VAL A 124 11.77 16.93 0.61
CA VAL A 124 12.56 15.71 0.73
C VAL A 124 13.84 15.95 1.50
N VAL A 125 14.44 14.87 2.01
CA VAL A 125 15.83 14.87 2.46
C VAL A 125 16.65 14.03 1.49
N ARG A 126 17.66 14.64 0.87
CA ARG A 126 18.57 14.01 -0.09
C ARG A 126 20.01 14.21 0.37
N LYS A 127 20.74 13.11 0.57
CA LYS A 127 22.12 13.11 1.08
C LYS A 127 22.30 14.06 2.29
N GLY A 128 21.40 13.94 3.26
CA GLY A 128 21.44 14.72 4.48
C GLY A 128 20.88 16.14 4.40
N ARG A 129 20.40 16.58 3.23
CA ARG A 129 19.93 17.95 3.01
C ARG A 129 18.42 18.00 2.80
N PRO A 130 17.67 18.72 3.66
CA PRO A 130 16.28 19.09 3.39
C PRO A 130 16.17 19.97 2.14
N ILE A 131 15.22 19.65 1.27
CA ILE A 131 14.96 20.34 0.00
C ILE A 131 13.45 20.48 -0.15
N ALA A 132 12.95 21.70 -0.29
CA ALA A 132 11.54 21.94 -0.62
C ALA A 132 11.23 21.49 -2.05
N ILE A 133 10.06 20.91 -2.28
CA ILE A 133 9.61 20.47 -3.60
C ILE A 133 8.22 21.03 -3.87
N GLY A 134 8.03 21.60 -5.06
CA GLY A 134 6.75 22.05 -5.56
C GLY A 134 6.80 23.44 -6.19
N PRO A 135 5.72 23.87 -6.86
CA PRO A 135 5.61 25.23 -7.38
C PRO A 135 5.74 26.26 -6.24
N GLY A 136 6.61 27.25 -6.41
CA GLY A 136 6.84 28.28 -5.38
C GLY A 136 7.66 27.81 -4.17
N ALA A 137 8.30 26.64 -4.24
CA ALA A 137 9.23 26.20 -3.22
C ALA A 137 10.35 27.25 -3.00
N PRO A 138 10.69 27.59 -1.75
CA PRO A 138 11.81 28.48 -1.48
C PRO A 138 13.10 27.92 -2.09
N GLY A 139 13.95 28.82 -2.59
CA GLY A 139 15.29 28.46 -3.06
C GLY A 139 16.15 27.84 -1.95
N ASP A 140 17.34 27.34 -2.30
CA ASP A 140 18.29 26.83 -1.31
C ASP A 140 18.67 27.97 -0.33
N PRO A 141 18.35 27.85 0.97
CA PRO A 141 18.66 28.87 1.96
C PRO A 141 20.16 29.03 2.25
N GLY A 142 21.02 28.13 1.73
CA GLY A 142 22.48 28.19 1.93
C GLY A 142 22.97 27.74 3.31
N ASP A 143 22.06 27.28 4.18
CA ASP A 143 22.33 26.81 5.54
C ASP A 143 22.28 25.27 5.67
N GLY A 144 22.37 24.57 4.55
CA GLY A 144 22.22 23.13 4.47
C GLY A 144 20.79 22.62 4.65
N GLY A 145 19.77 23.49 4.60
CA GLY A 145 18.36 23.15 4.73
C GLY A 145 17.85 23.16 6.17
N SER A 146 18.61 23.70 7.12
CA SER A 146 18.26 23.69 8.54
C SER A 146 17.05 24.60 8.82
N SER A 147 17.03 25.81 8.27
CA SER A 147 15.88 26.72 8.34
C SER A 147 14.61 26.13 7.71
N LEU A 148 14.74 25.34 6.64
CA LEU A 148 13.60 24.66 6.03
C LEU A 148 12.97 23.65 7.01
N LEU A 149 13.79 22.80 7.63
CA LEU A 149 13.31 21.82 8.58
C LEU A 149 12.61 22.47 9.80
N GLU A 150 13.20 23.54 10.33
CA GLU A 150 12.59 24.33 11.41
C GLU A 150 11.26 24.96 10.96
N SER A 151 11.21 25.51 9.74
CA SER A 151 9.98 26.09 9.19
C SER A 151 8.86 25.07 9.02
N TRP A 152 9.20 23.83 8.64
CA TRP A 152 8.22 22.76 8.49
C TRP A 152 7.67 22.29 9.84
N ALA A 153 8.50 22.31 10.89
CA ALA A 153 8.11 21.91 12.24
C ALA A 153 7.49 23.05 13.07
N ALA A 154 7.39 24.26 12.52
CA ALA A 154 7.04 25.48 13.26
C ALA A 154 5.61 25.48 13.84
N ASP A 155 4.68 24.72 13.25
CA ASP A 155 3.31 24.59 13.76
C ASP A 155 3.18 23.63 14.95
N GLY A 156 4.30 23.04 15.38
CA GLY A 156 4.38 22.09 16.49
C GLY A 156 3.75 20.73 16.18
N ARG A 157 3.23 20.50 14.96
CA ARG A 157 2.72 19.20 14.53
C ARG A 157 3.90 18.26 14.23
N PRO A 158 3.73 16.94 14.40
CA PRO A 158 4.73 16.00 13.93
C PRO A 158 4.90 16.06 12.41
N LEU A 159 6.14 16.03 11.96
CA LEU A 159 6.57 15.71 10.61
C LEU A 159 6.71 14.19 10.50
N VAL A 160 6.25 13.63 9.39
CA VAL A 160 6.44 12.22 9.05
C VAL A 160 7.56 12.12 8.03
N LEU A 161 8.65 11.47 8.42
CA LEU A 161 9.79 11.20 7.55
C LEU A 161 9.72 9.74 7.09
N ARG A 162 9.68 9.54 5.78
CA ARG A 162 9.51 8.21 5.17
C ARG A 162 10.37 8.04 3.93
N PRO A 163 11.06 6.90 3.73
CA PRO A 163 11.79 6.65 2.49
C PRO A 163 10.87 6.74 1.27
N HIS A 164 11.38 7.23 0.13
CA HIS A 164 10.65 7.19 -1.15
C HIS A 164 10.23 5.77 -1.55
N TRP A 165 11.05 4.80 -1.15
CA TRP A 165 10.88 3.37 -1.39
C TRP A 165 10.99 2.62 -0.07
N SER A 166 9.86 2.38 0.56
CA SER A 166 9.77 1.42 1.66
C SER A 166 8.40 0.76 1.64
N GLY A 167 8.37 -0.50 2.10
CA GLY A 167 7.16 -1.21 2.45
C GLY A 167 7.12 -1.43 3.96
N ALA A 168 5.94 -1.78 4.48
CA ALA A 168 5.76 -2.19 5.88
C ALA A 168 6.19 -1.15 6.95
N GLY A 169 6.27 0.13 6.60
CA GLY A 169 6.65 1.20 7.55
C GLY A 169 8.14 1.22 7.94
N GLU A 170 9.00 0.48 7.24
CA GLU A 170 10.44 0.50 7.49
C GLU A 170 11.03 1.89 7.24
N GLY A 171 11.83 2.37 8.19
CA GLY A 171 12.46 3.69 8.15
C GLY A 171 11.52 4.86 8.43
N VAL A 172 10.24 4.63 8.74
CA VAL A 172 9.31 5.72 9.08
C VAL A 172 9.57 6.20 10.51
N PHE A 173 9.67 7.52 10.69
CA PHE A 173 9.73 8.12 12.02
C PHE A 173 9.09 9.51 12.04
N PHE A 174 8.79 9.96 13.25
CA PHE A 174 8.13 11.23 13.52
C PHE A 174 9.12 12.20 14.15
N LEU A 175 9.20 13.40 13.60
CA LEU A 175 9.99 14.51 14.16
C LEU A 175 9.05 15.65 14.52
N GLN A 176 9.13 16.16 15.74
CA GLN A 176 8.25 17.23 16.21
C GLN A 176 9.06 18.27 16.97
N ARG A 177 8.79 19.56 16.74
CA ARG A 177 9.30 20.65 17.56
C ARG A 177 8.24 21.02 18.60
N GLY A 178 8.56 20.85 19.89
CA GLY A 178 7.72 21.32 20.98
C GLY A 178 8.39 22.46 21.75
N ASP A 179 7.69 22.98 22.76
CA ASP A 179 8.20 24.09 23.61
C ASP A 179 9.53 23.78 24.30
N ARG A 180 9.77 22.48 24.59
CA ARG A 180 10.99 21.99 25.26
C ARG A 180 12.08 21.52 24.29
N GLY A 181 11.93 21.81 23.00
CA GLY A 181 12.87 21.39 21.94
C GLY A 181 12.34 20.24 21.09
N TRP A 182 13.25 19.51 20.45
CA TRP A 182 12.90 18.45 19.51
C TRP A 182 12.44 17.16 20.20
N GLN A 183 11.57 16.43 19.49
CA GLN A 183 11.20 15.07 19.81
C GLN A 183 11.31 14.18 18.58
N VAL A 184 11.88 12.99 18.74
CA VAL A 184 11.89 11.91 17.74
C VAL A 184 11.06 10.75 18.29
N ASN A 185 10.00 10.37 17.59
CA ASN A 185 9.08 9.31 18.03
C ASN A 185 8.58 9.51 19.47
N ARG A 186 8.13 10.73 19.82
CA ARG A 186 7.67 11.13 21.17
C ARG A 186 8.75 11.06 22.27
N ARG A 187 10.03 10.96 21.91
CA ARG A 187 11.16 10.98 22.87
C ARG A 187 11.93 12.30 22.71
N PRO A 188 12.31 12.99 23.81
CA PRO A 188 13.16 14.17 23.73
C PRO A 188 14.45 13.88 22.96
N ALA A 189 14.85 14.81 22.09
CA ALA A 189 16.07 14.73 21.30
C ALA A 189 16.82 16.06 21.35
N ALA A 190 18.14 16.03 21.46
CA ALA A 190 18.96 17.23 21.35
C ALA A 190 19.06 17.68 19.89
N ASP A 191 19.23 18.99 19.66
CA ASP A 191 19.39 19.56 18.32
C ASP A 191 20.49 18.86 17.50
N GLU A 192 21.59 18.49 18.17
CA GLU A 192 22.71 17.79 17.54
C GLU A 192 22.34 16.38 17.07
N ASP A 193 21.51 15.65 17.83
CA ASP A 193 21.03 14.32 17.44
C ASP A 193 20.10 14.42 16.23
N VAL A 194 19.24 15.44 16.20
CA VAL A 194 18.36 15.71 15.04
C VAL A 194 19.17 16.03 13.80
N ARG A 195 20.20 16.88 13.91
CA ARG A 195 21.10 17.18 12.78
C ARG A 195 21.80 15.92 12.26
N ARG A 196 22.34 15.08 13.15
CA ARG A 196 22.99 13.81 12.76
C ARG A 196 22.02 12.84 12.11
N LEU A 197 20.81 12.73 12.65
CA LEU A 197 19.76 11.88 12.09
C LEU A 197 19.42 12.33 10.67
N VAL A 198 19.13 13.63 10.49
CA VAL A 198 18.80 14.21 9.17
C VAL A 198 19.96 14.03 8.20
N ALA A 199 21.21 14.29 8.63
CA ALA A 199 22.40 14.13 7.82
C ALA A 199 22.60 12.68 7.28
N ALA A 200 22.11 11.68 8.02
CA ALA A 200 22.17 10.27 7.63
C ALA A 200 21.07 9.85 6.62
N LEU A 201 20.05 10.69 6.39
CA LEU A 201 18.95 10.35 5.49
C LEU A 201 19.33 10.59 4.03
N ASP A 202 18.96 9.66 3.16
CA ASP A 202 18.92 9.87 1.72
C ASP A 202 17.58 9.37 1.19
N ARG A 203 16.95 10.14 0.30
CA ARG A 203 15.72 9.76 -0.40
C ARG A 203 14.53 9.59 0.55
N TYR A 204 14.33 10.55 1.46
CA TYR A 204 13.17 10.61 2.34
C TYR A 204 12.19 11.69 1.89
N VAL A 205 10.88 11.41 1.95
CA VAL A 205 9.81 12.41 1.87
C VAL A 205 9.50 12.90 3.28
N VAL A 206 9.30 14.21 3.41
CA VAL A 206 8.79 14.84 4.63
C VAL A 206 7.35 15.29 4.39
N THR A 207 6.41 14.75 5.16
CA THR A 207 4.98 15.11 5.04
C THR A 207 4.38 15.52 6.37
N ALA A 208 3.24 16.21 6.32
CA ALA A 208 2.43 16.47 7.50
C ALA A 208 1.94 15.15 8.12
N PHE A 209 1.88 15.10 9.45
CA PHE A 209 1.12 14.08 10.16
C PHE A 209 -0.37 14.24 9.86
N VAL A 210 -1.10 13.13 9.81
CA VAL A 210 -2.55 13.11 9.62
C VAL A 210 -3.16 12.31 10.76
N ASP A 211 -4.14 12.89 11.44
CA ASP A 211 -4.82 12.25 12.55
C ASP A 211 -5.84 11.25 12.03
N GLN A 212 -5.85 10.06 12.64
CA GLN A 212 -6.86 9.06 12.36
C GLN A 212 -8.21 9.45 12.99
N ALA A 213 -9.30 8.93 12.43
CA ALA A 213 -10.65 9.16 12.93
C ALA A 213 -10.84 8.61 14.37
N GLY A 214 -11.73 9.25 15.12
CA GLY A 214 -11.99 8.92 16.52
C GLY A 214 -12.42 7.46 16.77
N TYR A 215 -13.18 6.85 15.86
CA TYR A 215 -13.56 5.43 15.99
C TYR A 215 -12.34 4.50 15.93
N ALA A 216 -11.39 4.79 15.05
CA ALA A 216 -10.18 3.99 14.86
C ALA A 216 -9.22 4.22 16.04
N ALA A 217 -9.05 5.47 16.48
CA ALA A 217 -8.27 5.82 17.67
C ALA A 217 -8.83 5.16 18.93
N THR A 218 -10.16 5.04 19.05
CA THR A 218 -10.81 4.33 20.16
C THR A 218 -10.43 2.86 20.16
N ILE A 219 -10.44 2.19 19.00
CA ILE A 219 -10.04 0.77 18.90
C ILE A 219 -8.56 0.60 19.25
N TYR A 220 -7.68 1.40 18.64
CA TYR A 220 -6.24 1.35 18.90
C TYR A 220 -5.52 2.69 18.62
N PRO A 221 -5.07 3.45 19.61
CA PRO A 221 -4.57 4.82 19.38
C PRO A 221 -3.12 4.91 18.86
N ASP A 222 -2.32 3.85 19.00
CA ASP A 222 -0.85 3.94 18.79
C ASP A 222 -0.38 3.67 17.35
N THR A 223 -1.30 3.37 16.43
CA THR A 223 -1.01 3.22 14.98
C THR A 223 -2.03 3.96 14.13
N ALA A 224 -1.71 4.15 12.84
CA ALA A 224 -2.59 4.83 11.90
C ALA A 224 -3.93 4.10 11.66
N ASN A 225 -3.96 2.75 11.73
CA ASN A 225 -5.15 1.93 11.48
C ASN A 225 -5.82 2.24 10.14
N THR A 226 -5.14 1.85 9.08
CA THR A 226 -5.49 2.17 7.70
C THR A 226 -6.51 1.18 7.12
N LEU A 227 -7.34 1.70 6.22
CA LEU A 227 -8.09 0.91 5.26
C LEU A 227 -7.15 0.46 4.13
N ARG A 228 -7.16 -0.85 3.88
CA ARG A 228 -6.49 -1.50 2.75
C ARG A 228 -7.54 -1.77 1.68
N VAL A 229 -7.49 -1.03 0.58
CA VAL A 229 -8.52 -1.06 -0.48
C VAL A 229 -7.92 -1.54 -1.80
N LEU A 230 -8.55 -2.52 -2.44
CA LEU A 230 -8.19 -2.98 -3.77
C LEU A 230 -9.07 -2.30 -4.81
N THR A 231 -8.48 -1.55 -5.75
CA THR A 231 -9.18 -1.06 -6.93
C THR A 231 -8.71 -1.80 -8.18
N LEU A 232 -9.67 -2.15 -9.04
CA LEU A 232 -9.43 -2.68 -10.38
C LEU A 232 -10.06 -1.76 -11.41
N CYS A 233 -9.37 -1.50 -12.52
CA CYS A 233 -9.91 -0.74 -13.65
C CYS A 233 -9.85 -1.58 -14.92
N ASP A 234 -11.01 -1.83 -15.53
CA ASP A 234 -11.12 -2.47 -16.83
C ASP A 234 -11.81 -1.53 -17.84
N ALA A 235 -12.21 -2.07 -18.99
CA ALA A 235 -12.91 -1.30 -20.03
C ALA A 235 -14.26 -0.73 -19.57
N ASP A 236 -14.89 -1.33 -18.54
CA ASP A 236 -16.15 -0.86 -17.97
C ASP A 236 -15.93 0.23 -16.91
N GLY A 237 -14.66 0.50 -16.55
CA GLY A 237 -14.24 1.51 -15.60
C GLY A 237 -13.65 0.94 -14.30
N CYS A 238 -13.35 1.84 -13.36
CA CYS A 238 -12.75 1.50 -12.08
C CYS A 238 -13.80 1.10 -11.03
N PHE A 239 -13.49 0.08 -10.22
CA PHE A 239 -14.30 -0.35 -9.09
C PHE A 239 -13.46 -0.85 -7.91
N VAL A 240 -14.06 -0.83 -6.72
CA VAL A 240 -13.46 -1.38 -5.50
C VAL A 240 -13.75 -2.87 -5.46
N ALA A 241 -12.72 -3.69 -5.62
CA ALA A 241 -12.82 -5.14 -5.63
C ALA A 241 -12.82 -5.73 -4.21
N ALA A 242 -12.13 -5.10 -3.26
CA ALA A 242 -12.10 -5.53 -1.88
C ALA A 242 -11.66 -4.41 -0.94
N VAL A 243 -12.03 -4.52 0.33
CA VAL A 243 -11.61 -3.61 1.39
C VAL A 243 -11.49 -4.36 2.71
N ALA A 244 -10.46 -4.01 3.48
CA ALA A 244 -10.25 -4.48 4.83
C ALA A 244 -9.70 -3.34 5.68
N HIS A 245 -9.95 -3.37 6.99
CA HIS A 245 -9.37 -2.43 7.94
C HIS A 245 -8.26 -3.11 8.70
N ARG A 246 -7.12 -2.44 8.83
CA ARG A 246 -6.01 -2.93 9.64
C ARG A 246 -5.95 -2.18 10.96
N PHE A 247 -5.55 -2.88 12.01
CA PHE A 247 -5.29 -2.28 13.31
C PHE A 247 -3.93 -2.75 13.80
N GLY A 248 -3.19 -1.86 14.47
CA GLY A 248 -1.97 -2.23 15.18
C GLY A 248 -2.24 -3.10 16.40
N SER A 249 -1.17 -3.41 17.13
CA SER A 249 -1.19 -4.04 18.45
C SER A 249 0.12 -3.72 19.14
N ARG A 250 0.22 -4.00 20.45
CA ARG A 250 1.50 -3.84 21.18
C ARG A 250 2.62 -4.63 20.53
N ARG A 251 2.30 -5.78 19.90
CA ARG A 251 3.26 -6.62 19.18
C ARG A 251 3.70 -5.99 17.85
N SER A 252 2.84 -5.22 17.19
CA SER A 252 3.16 -4.56 15.92
C SER A 252 3.88 -3.23 16.08
N GLY A 253 3.89 -2.67 17.30
CA GLY A 253 4.56 -1.41 17.59
C GLY A 253 3.85 -0.24 16.91
N SER A 254 4.57 0.54 16.10
CA SER A 254 4.06 1.77 15.48
C SER A 254 3.45 1.56 14.08
N ILE A 255 3.28 0.30 13.64
CA ILE A 255 2.70 -0.02 12.33
C ILE A 255 1.49 -0.94 12.49
N ASP A 256 0.48 -0.77 11.64
CA ASP A 256 -0.75 -1.56 11.61
C ASP A 256 -0.65 -2.76 10.65
N ASN A 257 0.56 -3.13 10.25
CA ASN A 257 0.76 -4.02 9.12
C ASN A 257 0.40 -5.49 9.46
N TRP A 258 -0.44 -6.09 8.61
CA TRP A 258 -0.86 -7.49 8.74
C TRP A 258 0.04 -8.40 7.90
N HIS A 259 1.21 -8.75 8.44
CA HIS A 259 2.06 -9.82 7.92
C HIS A 259 2.44 -10.78 9.04
N ARG A 260 2.82 -12.01 8.67
CA ARG A 260 3.29 -13.05 9.60
C ARG A 260 4.27 -12.46 10.61
N GLY A 261 4.01 -12.68 11.90
CA GLY A 261 4.92 -12.34 12.98
C GLY A 261 4.84 -10.90 13.51
N HIS A 262 4.23 -9.97 12.77
CA HIS A 262 4.14 -8.56 13.17
C HIS A 262 2.94 -8.25 14.07
N GLY A 263 1.96 -9.14 14.19
CA GLY A 263 0.90 -9.01 15.21
C GLY A 263 -0.18 -7.96 14.95
N GLY A 264 -0.22 -7.31 13.77
CA GLY A 264 -1.36 -6.49 13.37
C GLY A 264 -2.64 -7.33 13.20
N LEU A 265 -3.78 -6.69 13.35
CA LEU A 265 -5.12 -7.23 13.12
C LEU A 265 -5.63 -6.82 11.74
N ASN A 266 -6.42 -7.69 11.12
CA ASN A 266 -7.07 -7.41 9.84
C ASN A 266 -8.56 -7.75 9.92
N ALA A 267 -9.42 -6.77 9.68
CA ALA A 267 -10.87 -6.89 9.77
C ALA A 267 -11.51 -6.75 8.38
N PRO A 268 -12.41 -7.65 7.99
CA PRO A 268 -13.21 -7.45 6.79
C PRO A 268 -14.20 -6.32 7.04
N ILE A 269 -14.70 -5.72 5.97
CA ILE A 269 -15.75 -4.70 6.05
C ILE A 269 -16.98 -5.21 5.32
N ASP A 270 -18.10 -5.25 6.03
CA ASP A 270 -19.40 -5.43 5.42
C ASP A 270 -19.79 -4.13 4.70
N ARG A 271 -19.71 -4.17 3.36
CA ARG A 271 -20.02 -3.01 2.51
C ARG A 271 -21.48 -2.58 2.58
N ALA A 272 -22.42 -3.51 2.80
CA ALA A 272 -23.84 -3.18 2.87
C ALA A 272 -24.18 -2.47 4.18
N ARG A 273 -23.50 -2.86 5.28
CA ARG A 273 -23.70 -2.26 6.61
C ARG A 273 -22.76 -1.08 6.89
N GLY A 274 -21.66 -0.95 6.14
CA GLY A 274 -20.61 0.03 6.42
C GLY A 274 -19.89 -0.23 7.75
N ALA A 275 -19.79 -1.49 8.17
CA ALA A 275 -19.32 -1.88 9.49
C ALA A 275 -18.21 -2.95 9.43
N LEU A 276 -17.36 -2.94 10.45
CA LEU A 276 -16.30 -3.92 10.64
C LEU A 276 -16.88 -5.28 10.97
N GLY A 277 -16.36 -6.32 10.31
CA GLY A 277 -16.56 -7.70 10.73
C GLY A 277 -15.51 -8.14 11.75
N ARG A 278 -15.49 -9.43 12.04
CA ARG A 278 -14.54 -10.02 12.97
C ARG A 278 -13.11 -9.95 12.44
N ALA A 279 -12.20 -9.39 13.23
CA ALA A 279 -10.80 -9.29 12.86
C ALA A 279 -10.07 -10.63 12.96
N VAL A 280 -8.95 -10.75 12.25
CA VAL A 280 -8.06 -11.91 12.34
C VAL A 280 -6.62 -11.48 12.59
N THR A 281 -5.90 -12.27 13.39
CA THR A 281 -4.44 -12.25 13.44
C THR A 281 -3.88 -13.57 12.91
N LEU A 282 -2.67 -13.52 12.35
CA LEU A 282 -1.96 -14.69 11.86
C LEU A 282 -0.84 -15.05 12.83
N ARG A 283 -0.92 -16.24 13.44
CA ARG A 283 0.13 -16.76 14.32
C ARG A 283 1.37 -17.19 13.55
N ASP A 284 2.47 -17.37 14.26
CA ASP A 284 3.73 -17.86 13.71
C ASP A 284 3.61 -19.28 13.13
N ASP A 285 2.69 -20.10 13.68
CA ASP A 285 2.35 -21.43 13.17
C ASP A 285 1.40 -21.42 11.94
N GLY A 286 0.98 -20.23 11.49
CA GLY A 286 0.08 -20.04 10.34
C GLY A 286 -1.41 -20.16 10.66
N ARG A 287 -1.81 -20.36 11.92
CA ARG A 287 -3.23 -20.40 12.31
C ARG A 287 -3.81 -18.99 12.41
N LEU A 288 -5.06 -18.85 11.94
CA LEU A 288 -5.85 -17.64 12.14
C LEU A 288 -6.50 -17.67 13.52
N ILE A 289 -6.40 -16.55 14.23
CA ILE A 289 -7.17 -16.30 15.46
C ILE A 289 -8.16 -15.19 15.13
N GLU A 290 -9.43 -15.42 15.43
CA GLU A 290 -10.48 -14.42 15.26
C GLU A 290 -10.63 -13.54 16.51
N HIS A 291 -11.02 -12.28 16.30
CA HIS A 291 -11.14 -11.26 17.33
C HIS A 291 -12.40 -10.43 17.11
N GLU A 292 -13.38 -10.57 18.01
CA GLU A 292 -14.54 -9.65 18.09
C GLU A 292 -14.15 -8.32 18.76
N ARG A 293 -13.12 -8.36 19.60
CA ARG A 293 -12.55 -7.23 20.35
C ARG A 293 -11.05 -7.16 20.15
N HIS A 294 -10.49 -5.96 20.21
CA HIS A 294 -9.06 -5.74 20.12
C HIS A 294 -8.33 -6.37 21.34
N PRO A 295 -7.32 -7.23 21.13
CA PRO A 295 -6.73 -8.03 22.20
C PRO A 295 -6.00 -7.20 23.26
N ASP A 296 -5.47 -6.03 22.89
CA ASP A 296 -4.72 -5.17 23.83
C ASP A 296 -5.57 -4.14 24.57
N THR A 297 -6.67 -3.68 23.96
CA THR A 297 -7.48 -2.54 24.46
C THR A 297 -8.86 -2.99 24.93
N GLY A 298 -9.31 -4.20 24.57
CA GLY A 298 -10.64 -4.74 24.90
C GLY A 298 -11.80 -4.10 24.12
N GLN A 299 -11.51 -3.14 23.25
CA GLN A 299 -12.52 -2.39 22.48
C GLN A 299 -13.17 -3.27 21.42
N ALA A 300 -14.46 -3.05 21.17
CA ALA A 300 -15.17 -3.78 20.12
C ALA A 300 -14.56 -3.48 18.75
N ILE A 301 -14.44 -4.51 17.92
CA ILE A 301 -14.10 -4.39 16.50
C ILE A 301 -15.34 -4.76 15.68
N GLU A 302 -15.87 -5.95 15.90
CA GLU A 302 -17.04 -6.43 15.15
C GLU A 302 -18.26 -5.54 15.41
N GLY A 303 -18.93 -5.13 14.34
CA GLY A 303 -20.11 -4.26 14.36
C GLY A 303 -19.83 -2.76 14.45
N VAL A 304 -18.57 -2.33 14.62
CA VAL A 304 -18.23 -0.89 14.64
C VAL A 304 -18.41 -0.31 13.24
N ALA A 305 -19.24 0.73 13.12
CA ALA A 305 -19.46 1.46 11.88
C ALA A 305 -18.23 2.30 11.50
N ILE A 306 -18.02 2.49 10.20
CA ILE A 306 -16.95 3.34 9.65
C ILE A 306 -17.59 4.59 9.04
N PRO A 307 -17.60 5.73 9.77
CA PRO A 307 -18.17 6.96 9.26
C PRO A 307 -17.50 7.40 7.95
N GLY A 308 -18.29 7.80 6.96
CA GLY A 308 -17.77 8.33 5.68
C GLY A 308 -17.15 7.29 4.74
N LEU A 309 -17.26 5.99 5.01
CA LEU A 309 -16.66 4.92 4.18
C LEU A 309 -16.96 5.08 2.68
N GLU A 310 -18.23 5.24 2.30
CA GLU A 310 -18.61 5.32 0.89
C GLU A 310 -18.01 6.56 0.19
N ARG A 311 -17.92 7.70 0.88
CA ARG A 311 -17.23 8.90 0.36
C ARG A 311 -15.74 8.62 0.15
N ALA A 312 -15.10 7.94 1.10
CA ALA A 312 -13.69 7.60 1.02
C ALA A 312 -13.38 6.62 -0.13
N LEU A 313 -14.24 5.63 -0.33
CA LEU A 313 -14.11 4.66 -1.43
C LEU A 313 -14.39 5.31 -2.79
N ALA A 314 -15.34 6.23 -2.89
CA ALA A 314 -15.54 7.03 -4.11
C ALA A 314 -14.30 7.85 -4.46
N GLY A 315 -13.70 8.50 -3.45
CA GLY A 315 -12.45 9.24 -3.60
C GLY A 315 -11.26 8.40 -4.07
N LEU A 316 -11.16 7.15 -3.61
CA LEU A 316 -10.16 6.21 -4.13
C LEU A 316 -10.40 5.78 -5.58
N LEU A 317 -11.66 5.71 -6.02
CA LEU A 317 -11.95 5.48 -7.43
C LEU A 317 -11.55 6.67 -8.30
N ASP A 318 -11.71 7.90 -7.81
CA ASP A 318 -11.19 9.09 -8.48
C ASP A 318 -9.65 9.05 -8.54
N ALA A 319 -8.99 8.63 -7.46
CA ALA A 319 -7.54 8.41 -7.45
C ALA A 319 -7.08 7.36 -8.47
N ALA A 320 -7.80 6.24 -8.58
CA ALA A 320 -7.50 5.19 -9.53
C ALA A 320 -7.66 5.69 -10.98
N ARG A 321 -8.68 6.52 -11.26
CA ARG A 321 -8.88 7.13 -12.59
C ARG A 321 -7.76 8.11 -12.98
N CYS A 322 -7.08 8.72 -12.00
CA CYS A 322 -5.89 9.55 -12.26
C CYS A 322 -4.65 8.73 -12.67
N LEU A 323 -4.70 7.39 -12.59
CA LEU A 323 -3.59 6.48 -12.89
C LEU A 323 -4.01 5.42 -13.94
N PRO A 324 -4.37 5.81 -15.18
CA PRO A 324 -4.91 4.88 -16.19
C PRO A 324 -3.94 3.76 -16.58
N GLU A 325 -2.64 3.97 -16.41
CA GLU A 325 -1.58 2.98 -16.68
C GLU A 325 -1.37 1.97 -15.53
N ALA A 326 -2.12 2.10 -14.43
CA ALA A 326 -2.09 1.20 -13.28
C ALA A 326 -3.49 0.70 -12.91
N PRO A 327 -4.04 -0.25 -13.67
CA PRO A 327 -5.39 -0.76 -13.43
C PRO A 327 -5.51 -1.66 -12.18
N LEU A 328 -4.42 -2.09 -11.54
CA LEU A 328 -4.43 -2.93 -10.33
C LEU A 328 -3.71 -2.21 -9.17
N ILE A 329 -4.44 -1.63 -8.22
CA ILE A 329 -3.81 -0.86 -7.12
C ILE A 329 -4.36 -1.27 -5.76
N GLY A 330 -3.46 -1.44 -4.79
CA GLY A 330 -3.77 -1.61 -3.38
C GLY A 330 -3.46 -0.33 -2.62
N TRP A 331 -4.48 0.32 -2.10
CA TRP A 331 -4.38 1.62 -1.45
C TRP A 331 -4.31 1.47 0.06
N ASP A 332 -3.45 2.27 0.68
CA ASP A 332 -3.47 2.53 2.11
C ASP A 332 -4.12 3.90 2.34
N MET A 333 -5.30 3.87 2.94
CA MET A 333 -6.10 5.06 3.20
C MET A 333 -6.33 5.19 4.69
N LEU A 334 -6.14 6.39 5.21
CA LEU A 334 -6.45 6.75 6.58
C LEU A 334 -7.83 7.39 6.63
N MET A 335 -8.70 6.89 7.49
CA MET A 335 -9.95 7.60 7.82
C MET A 335 -9.63 8.73 8.78
N THR A 336 -10.22 9.90 8.58
CA THR A 336 -10.07 11.08 9.44
C THR A 336 -11.47 11.56 9.86
N ASP A 337 -11.57 12.36 10.92
CA ASP A 337 -12.87 12.87 11.36
C ASP A 337 -13.56 13.75 10.28
N ASP A 338 -12.76 14.41 9.43
CA ASP A 338 -13.24 15.26 8.33
C ASP A 338 -13.39 14.52 6.98
N GLY A 339 -13.03 13.23 6.92
CA GLY A 339 -13.08 12.42 5.69
C GLY A 339 -12.02 11.33 5.63
N TYR A 340 -11.05 11.49 4.73
CA TYR A 340 -10.01 10.49 4.50
C TYR A 340 -8.73 11.15 3.96
N SER A 341 -7.63 10.39 4.00
CA SER A 341 -6.35 10.78 3.42
C SER A 341 -5.69 9.55 2.79
N ILE A 342 -5.32 9.64 1.51
CA ILE A 342 -4.63 8.58 0.78
C ILE A 342 -3.14 8.64 1.17
N LEU A 343 -2.64 7.58 1.82
CA LEU A 343 -1.26 7.56 2.33
C LEU A 343 -0.30 6.96 1.32
N GLU A 344 -0.67 5.83 0.74
CA GLU A 344 0.20 5.03 -0.15
C GLU A 344 -0.62 4.26 -1.20
N ALA A 345 0.03 3.95 -2.33
CA ALA A 345 -0.47 3.05 -3.35
C ALA A 345 0.56 1.95 -3.56
N ASN A 346 0.09 0.71 -3.68
CA ASN A 346 0.93 -0.48 -3.73
C ASN A 346 0.64 -1.27 -5.00
N SER A 347 1.72 -1.56 -5.73
CA SER A 347 1.69 -2.46 -6.87
C SER A 347 2.92 -3.38 -6.87
N PRO A 348 2.75 -4.70 -6.70
CA PRO A 348 1.47 -5.40 -6.55
C PRO A 348 0.82 -5.19 -5.16
N PRO A 349 -0.51 -5.36 -5.05
CA PRO A 349 -1.30 -4.86 -3.91
C PRO A 349 -1.33 -5.73 -2.64
N GLY A 350 -0.71 -6.90 -2.62
CA GLY A 350 -0.74 -7.83 -1.48
C GLY A 350 -2.13 -8.40 -1.20
N ILE A 351 -2.61 -9.31 -2.04
CA ILE A 351 -4.02 -9.76 -2.02
C ILE A 351 -4.46 -10.61 -0.82
N THR A 352 -3.51 -11.17 -0.07
CA THR A 352 -3.78 -12.05 1.08
C THR A 352 -4.63 -11.35 2.15
N VAL A 353 -4.46 -10.04 2.31
CA VAL A 353 -5.22 -9.20 3.24
C VAL A 353 -6.74 -9.22 3.00
N TRP A 354 -7.18 -9.53 1.77
CA TRP A 354 -8.60 -9.68 1.46
C TRP A 354 -9.01 -11.15 1.38
N GLN A 355 -8.18 -11.98 0.72
CA GLN A 355 -8.49 -13.39 0.51
C GLN A 355 -8.54 -14.23 1.80
N VAL A 356 -7.92 -13.76 2.88
CA VAL A 356 -8.07 -14.41 4.19
C VAL A 356 -9.53 -14.42 4.69
N HIS A 357 -10.34 -13.45 4.26
CA HIS A 357 -11.74 -13.34 4.67
C HIS A 357 -12.70 -13.96 3.65
N ALA A 358 -12.50 -13.68 2.36
CA ALA A 358 -13.35 -14.20 1.29
C ALA A 358 -12.56 -14.34 -0.02
N PRO A 359 -12.85 -15.39 -0.83
CA PRO A 359 -12.20 -15.55 -2.13
C PRO A 359 -12.54 -14.40 -3.09
N LEU A 360 -11.51 -13.80 -3.72
CA LEU A 360 -11.69 -12.65 -4.61
C LEU A 360 -12.39 -13.00 -5.93
N LEU A 361 -12.21 -14.22 -6.47
CA LEU A 361 -12.80 -14.61 -7.77
C LEU A 361 -14.27 -14.98 -7.67
N ARG A 362 -14.88 -14.94 -6.47
CA ARG A 362 -16.34 -15.02 -6.34
C ARG A 362 -17.04 -13.80 -6.94
N ASP A 363 -16.37 -12.66 -7.01
CA ASP A 363 -16.85 -11.52 -7.79
C ASP A 363 -16.55 -11.75 -9.27
N PRO A 364 -17.58 -11.87 -10.14
CA PRO A 364 -17.40 -12.10 -11.57
C PRO A 364 -16.55 -11.02 -12.27
N ARG A 365 -16.58 -9.76 -11.79
CA ARG A 365 -15.79 -8.66 -12.35
C ARG A 365 -14.31 -8.87 -12.05
N VAL A 366 -13.98 -9.30 -10.84
CA VAL A 366 -12.60 -9.64 -10.45
C VAL A 366 -12.13 -10.86 -11.24
N ALA A 367 -12.95 -11.90 -11.36
CA ALA A 367 -12.63 -13.09 -12.14
C ALA A 367 -12.31 -12.75 -13.60
N ARG A 368 -13.16 -11.92 -14.23
CA ARG A 368 -12.94 -11.43 -15.59
C ARG A 368 -11.65 -10.63 -15.72
N PHE A 369 -11.35 -9.74 -14.78
CA PHE A 369 -10.13 -8.94 -14.78
C PHE A 369 -8.87 -9.82 -14.79
N PHE A 370 -8.80 -10.83 -13.90
CA PHE A 370 -7.64 -11.72 -13.83
C PHE A 370 -7.53 -12.70 -15.01
N ALA A 371 -8.66 -13.03 -15.66
CA ALA A 371 -8.69 -13.86 -16.87
C ALA A 371 -8.21 -13.12 -18.13
N ALA A 372 -8.32 -11.78 -18.18
CA ALA A 372 -8.03 -10.99 -19.38
C ALA A 372 -6.53 -11.04 -19.78
N PRO A 373 -6.17 -11.31 -21.05
CA PRO A 373 -4.77 -11.43 -21.47
C PRO A 373 -3.98 -10.11 -21.26
N PRO A 374 -2.64 -10.16 -21.08
CA PRO A 374 -1.81 -8.95 -21.04
C PRO A 374 -2.01 -8.12 -22.31
N SER A 375 -2.23 -6.82 -22.15
CA SER A 375 -2.29 -5.83 -23.24
C SER A 375 -0.94 -5.53 -23.90
#